data_AF-A0A4Q9KKZ4-F1
#
_entry.id   AF-A0A4Q9KKZ4-F1
#
_cell.length_a   1.000
_cell.length_b   1.000
_cell.length_c   1.000
_cell.angle_alpha   90.00
_cell.angle_beta   90.00
_cell.angle_gamma   90.00
#
_symmetry.space_group_name_H-M   'P 1'
#
loop_
_entity.id
_entity.type
_entity.pdbx_description
1 polymer ?
#
loop_
_entity_poly.entity_id
_entity_poly.type
_entity_poly.pdbx_seq_one_letter_code
_entity_poly.pdbx_strand_id
1 'polypeptide(L)'
;MSMETINGKPITDEQIQEWADEAEQGYNVAQLRKRGRKPKGDGPARVVPIRLDDSLLAALDDRADQERVSRSDVIRAAIRAYVA
;
A
#
# COMPACT_ATOMS: atom_id res chain seq x y z
N MET A 1 4.17 -37.81 -11.61
CA MET A 1 3.91 -36.45 -12.07
C MET A 1 3.03 -35.77 -11.03
N SER A 2 3.58 -34.87 -10.22
CA SER A 2 2.79 -34.10 -9.26
C SER A 2 1.99 -33.06 -10.00
N MET A 3 0.66 -33.05 -9.84
CA MET A 3 -0.21 -32.06 -10.44
C MET A 3 0.00 -30.74 -9.69
N GLU A 4 0.57 -29.74 -10.36
CA GLU A 4 0.80 -28.41 -9.79
C GLU A 4 -0.56 -27.75 -9.53
N THR A 5 -0.69 -27.05 -8.39
CA THR A 5 -1.96 -26.44 -7.99
C THR A 5 -1.78 -24.97 -7.65
N ILE A 6 -2.76 -24.15 -8.03
CA ILE A 6 -2.90 -22.75 -7.59
C ILE A 6 -4.22 -22.65 -6.81
N ASN A 7 -4.15 -22.12 -5.59
CA ASN A 7 -5.30 -22.00 -4.68
C ASN A 7 -6.09 -23.32 -4.49
N GLY A 8 -5.38 -24.46 -4.46
CA GLY A 8 -5.96 -25.79 -4.32
C GLY A 8 -6.66 -26.34 -5.57
N LYS A 9 -6.58 -25.65 -6.71
CA LYS A 9 -7.09 -26.13 -8.00
C LYS A 9 -5.94 -26.63 -8.88
N PRO A 10 -6.10 -27.78 -9.56
CA PRO A 10 -5.07 -28.28 -10.47
C PRO A 10 -4.93 -27.36 -11.68
N ILE A 11 -3.68 -27.15 -12.09
CA ILE A 11 -3.35 -26.41 -13.30
C ILE A 11 -3.50 -27.36 -14.49
N THR A 12 -4.24 -26.94 -15.51
CA THR A 12 -4.40 -27.70 -16.76
C THR A 12 -3.35 -27.28 -17.80
N ASP A 13 -3.03 -28.16 -18.74
CA ASP A 13 -2.14 -27.83 -19.86
C ASP A 13 -2.68 -26.65 -20.70
N GLU A 14 -4.02 -26.56 -20.82
CA GLU A 14 -4.70 -25.44 -21.47
C GLU A 14 -4.41 -24.10 -20.74
N GLN A 15 -4.46 -24.07 -19.41
CA GLN A 15 -4.13 -22.87 -18.64
C GLN A 15 -2.66 -22.47 -18.79
N ILE A 16 -1.75 -23.45 -18.87
CA ILE A 16 -0.33 -23.18 -19.11
C ILE A 16 -0.14 -22.55 -20.49
N GLN A 17 -0.83 -23.07 -21.52
CA GLN A 17 -0.75 -22.51 -22.87
C GLN A 17 -1.34 -21.09 -22.92
N GLU A 18 -2.48 -20.83 -22.29
CA GLU A 18 -3.07 -19.49 -22.20
C GLU A 18 -2.11 -18.47 -21.58
N TRP A 19 -1.41 -18.84 -20.49
CA TRP A 19 -0.42 -17.95 -19.88
C TRP A 19 0.84 -17.76 -20.73
N ALA A 20 1.27 -18.79 -21.47
CA ALA A 20 2.38 -18.69 -22.38
C ALA A 20 2.06 -17.73 -23.53
N ASP A 21 0.88 -17.88 -24.15
CA ASP A 21 0.41 -17.02 -25.24
C ASP A 21 0.27 -15.56 -24.77
N GLU A 22 -0.26 -15.34 -23.56
CA GLU A 22 -0.36 -14.01 -22.93
C GLU A 22 1.02 -13.37 -22.75
N ALA A 23 2.01 -14.15 -22.30
CA ALA A 23 3.37 -13.68 -22.09
C ALA A 23 4.09 -13.34 -23.41
N GLU A 24 3.89 -14.16 -24.44
CA GLU A 24 4.46 -13.96 -25.79
C GLU A 24 3.82 -12.77 -26.51
N GLN A 25 2.50 -12.57 -26.36
CA GLN A 25 1.79 -11.39 -26.87
C GLN A 25 2.31 -10.08 -26.24
N GLY A 26 2.74 -10.15 -24.98
CA GLY A 26 3.29 -9.04 -24.23
C GLY A 26 2.24 -8.05 -23.72
N TYR A 27 2.58 -7.32 -22.66
CA TYR A 27 1.66 -6.37 -22.01
C TYR A 27 1.81 -4.95 -22.55
N ASN A 28 0.66 -4.25 -22.69
CA ASN A 28 0.66 -2.81 -22.93
C ASN A 28 1.14 -2.06 -21.68
N VAL A 29 2.44 -1.74 -21.64
CA VAL A 29 3.09 -1.03 -20.53
C VAL A 29 2.45 0.32 -20.19
N ALA A 30 1.79 0.99 -21.14
CA ALA A 30 1.11 2.26 -20.90
C ALA A 30 -0.20 2.11 -20.13
N GLN A 31 -0.84 0.93 -20.21
CA GLN A 31 -2.05 0.60 -19.45
C GLN A 31 -1.74 0.05 -18.06
N LEU A 32 -0.50 -0.40 -17.82
CA LEU A 32 -0.08 -0.82 -16.50
C LEU A 32 -0.05 0.38 -15.55
N ARG A 33 -0.66 0.22 -14.37
CA ARG A 33 -0.56 1.24 -13.32
C ARG A 33 0.92 1.41 -12.96
N LYS A 34 1.39 2.67 -12.97
CA LYS A 34 2.73 3.00 -12.47
C LYS A 34 2.91 2.39 -11.08
N ARG A 35 3.89 1.50 -10.94
CA ARG A 35 4.25 0.91 -9.66
C ARG A 35 4.77 2.02 -8.74
N GLY A 36 4.31 2.05 -7.50
CA GLY A 36 4.70 3.06 -6.52
C GLY A 36 3.65 3.22 -5.42
N ARG A 37 4.03 3.91 -4.35
CA ARG A 37 3.09 4.24 -3.27
C ARG A 37 2.12 5.29 -3.79
N LYS A 38 0.80 5.06 -3.60
CA LYS A 38 -0.22 6.05 -3.97
C LYS A 38 0.12 7.42 -3.36
N PRO A 39 -0.05 8.52 -4.10
CA PRO A 39 0.10 9.86 -3.56
C PRO A 39 -0.89 10.09 -2.40
N LYS A 40 -0.53 10.96 -1.47
CA LYS A 40 -1.45 11.46 -0.44
C LYS A 40 -1.81 12.89 -0.80
N GLY A 41 -3.00 13.10 -1.38
CA GLY A 41 -3.42 14.38 -1.95
C GLY A 41 -2.99 14.53 -3.40
N ASP A 42 -2.62 15.74 -3.79
CA ASP A 42 -2.31 16.13 -5.19
C ASP A 42 -0.92 15.68 -5.68
N GLY A 43 -0.16 14.97 -4.83
CA GLY A 43 1.21 14.56 -5.14
C GLY A 43 1.86 13.64 -4.11
N PRO A 44 3.16 13.34 -4.29
CA PRO A 44 3.91 12.56 -3.32
C PRO A 44 3.98 13.28 -1.97
N ALA A 45 3.85 12.54 -0.88
CA ALA A 45 3.99 13.11 0.46
C ALA A 45 5.44 13.56 0.69
N ARG A 46 5.61 14.75 1.28
CA ARG A 46 6.92 15.25 1.75
C ARG A 46 7.10 14.92 3.24
N VAL A 47 8.28 14.46 3.61
CA VAL A 47 8.66 14.27 5.03
C VAL A 47 9.13 15.61 5.58
N VAL A 48 8.51 16.05 6.68
CA VAL A 48 8.91 17.26 7.43
C VAL A 48 9.39 16.80 8.81
N PRO A 49 10.69 16.91 9.13
CA PRO A 49 11.19 16.53 10.45
C PRO A 49 10.75 17.55 11.50
N ILE A 50 10.22 17.06 12.62
CA ILE A 50 9.82 17.85 13.79
C ILE A 50 10.41 17.23 15.05
N ARG A 51 10.77 18.07 16.02
CA ARG A 51 11.20 17.61 17.36
C ARG A 51 10.00 17.58 18.27
N LEU A 52 9.75 16.42 18.86
CA LEU A 52 8.73 16.20 19.87
C LEU A 52 9.45 15.76 21.14
N ASP A 53 8.99 16.22 22.30
CA ASP A 53 9.40 15.64 23.57
C ASP A 53 8.76 14.26 23.76
N ASP A 54 9.35 13.45 24.65
CA ASP A 54 8.92 12.07 24.87
C ASP A 54 7.49 11.98 25.41
N SER A 55 7.04 12.99 26.17
CA SER A 55 5.69 13.00 26.75
C SER A 55 4.62 13.20 25.67
N LEU A 56 4.87 14.10 24.72
CA LEU A 56 4.00 14.32 23.59
C LEU A 56 4.00 13.12 22.64
N LEU A 57 5.15 12.48 22.45
CA LEU A 57 5.24 11.26 21.63
C LEU A 57 4.41 10.13 22.24
N ALA A 58 4.50 9.91 23.55
CA ALA A 58 3.70 8.91 24.26
C ALA A 58 2.19 9.20 24.16
N ALA A 59 1.78 10.46 24.34
CA ALA A 59 0.37 10.83 24.21
C ALA A 59 -0.18 10.59 22.78
N LEU A 60 0.64 10.80 21.74
CA LEU A 60 0.27 10.49 20.37
C LEU A 60 0.12 8.98 20.11
N ASP A 61 0.95 8.16 20.76
CA ASP A 61 0.88 6.71 20.69
C ASP A 61 -0.37 6.16 21.39
N ASP A 62 -0.63 6.60 22.62
CA ASP A 62 -1.85 6.22 23.35
C ASP A 62 -3.12 6.56 22.56
N ARG A 63 -3.13 7.74 21.92
CA ARG A 63 -4.23 8.18 21.07
C ARG A 63 -4.39 7.29 19.84
N ALA A 64 -3.28 6.93 19.19
CA ALA A 64 -3.27 6.07 18.02
C ALA A 64 -3.82 4.67 18.34
N ASP A 65 -3.44 4.11 19.50
CA ASP A 65 -3.90 2.81 19.97
C ASP A 65 -5.40 2.82 20.30
N GLN A 66 -5.88 3.86 21.00
CA GLN A 66 -7.30 4.03 21.32
C GLN A 66 -8.17 4.11 20.05
N GLU A 67 -7.71 4.82 19.03
CA GLU A 67 -8.42 5.01 17.77
C GLU A 67 -8.19 3.88 16.76
N ARG A 68 -7.26 2.94 17.04
CA ARG A 68 -6.79 1.89 16.11
C ARG A 68 -6.31 2.45 14.76
N VAL A 69 -5.59 3.56 14.80
CA VAL A 69 -4.98 4.21 13.63
C VAL A 69 -3.47 4.33 13.80
N SER A 70 -2.75 4.76 12.76
CA SER A 70 -1.32 5.01 12.90
C SER A 70 -1.07 6.34 13.63
N ARG A 71 0.06 6.45 14.36
CA ARG A 71 0.57 7.73 14.89
C ARG A 71 0.58 8.85 13.83
N SER A 72 1.00 8.50 12.61
CA SER A 72 1.02 9.45 11.48
C SER A 72 -0.37 9.90 11.04
N ASP A 73 -1.42 9.12 11.26
CA ASP A 73 -2.81 9.54 11.01
C ASP A 73 -3.28 10.51 12.09
N VAL A 74 -3.00 10.22 13.38
CA VAL A 74 -3.29 11.15 14.50
C VAL A 74 -2.63 12.50 14.28
N ILE A 75 -1.33 12.52 13.99
CA ILE A 75 -0.58 13.77 13.73
C ILE A 75 -1.21 14.55 12.58
N ARG A 76 -1.54 13.87 11.47
CA ARG A 76 -2.18 14.54 10.31
C ARG A 76 -3.58 15.05 10.62
N ALA A 77 -4.36 14.32 11.42
CA ALA A 77 -5.68 14.76 11.84
C ALA A 77 -5.59 16.01 12.71
N ALA A 78 -4.66 16.04 13.68
CA ALA A 78 -4.41 17.21 14.51
C ALA A 78 -3.98 18.43 13.68
N ILE A 79 -3.04 18.25 12.74
CA ILE A 79 -2.61 19.35 11.84
C ILE A 79 -3.79 19.86 11.01
N ARG A 80 -4.60 18.99 10.42
CA ARG A 80 -5.79 19.39 9.65
C ARG A 80 -6.80 20.15 10.50
N ALA A 81 -7.05 19.70 11.73
CA ALA A 81 -7.96 20.36 12.65
C ALA A 81 -7.43 21.73 13.10
N TYR A 82 -6.12 21.90 13.17
CA TYR A 82 -5.48 23.16 13.57
C TYR A 82 -5.45 24.21 12.44
N VAL A 83 -5.30 23.79 11.18
CA VAL A 83 -5.19 24.70 10.03
C VAL A 83 -6.51 24.93 9.28
N ALA A 84 -7.59 24.24 9.68
CA ALA A 84 -8.94 24.44 9.13
C ALA A 84 -9.58 25.73 9.66
#